data_AF-A0AAP0IJY0-F1
#
_entry.id   AF-A0AAP0IJY0-F1
#
_cell.length_a   1.000
_cell.length_b   1.000
_cell.length_c   1.000
_cell.angle_alpha   90.00
_cell.angle_beta   90.00
_cell.angle_gamma   90.00
#
_symmetry.space_group_name_H-M   'P 1'
#
loop_
_entity.id
_entity.type
_entity.pdbx_description
1 polymer ?
#
loop_
_entity_poly.entity_id
_entity_poly.type
_entity_poly.pdbx_seq_one_letter_code
_entity_poly.pdbx_strand_id
1 'polypeptide(L)'
;MGELKVIGAWTSPVAIRPRIALTLKSIDYEYIEENLRAKSDLLLKSNRVHKKVPVLLHGGRPIFESLVILQYIDEQWSSSPSLLPVGPLRPRHHRFWAAYVDDKSLVILQYIDEQWSSSPSILPSDPYDRAIARFWAAYVDDKVLGFPIISCCGGDTKGAERGGESRGIGASECGVGAVGEGFEGLWERRGVLWGREIGYVDIAFGSNLGWVRVVESMGEVKLLDEERTPGLVGWAERFCSHEAVKDVIPETEKLIEVAKLFSKPA
;
A
#
# COMPACT_ATOMS: atom_id res chain seq x y z
N MET A 1 0.68 15.50 -21.64
CA MET A 1 0.47 14.52 -20.56
C MET A 1 -0.81 13.79 -20.86
N GLY A 2 -0.83 12.46 -20.80
CA GLY A 2 -2.06 11.70 -21.02
C GLY A 2 -3.04 11.90 -19.88
N GLU A 3 -4.34 11.69 -20.15
CA GLU A 3 -5.38 11.69 -19.12
C GLU A 3 -5.05 10.64 -18.04
N LEU A 4 -5.10 11.05 -16.76
CA LEU A 4 -4.79 10.21 -15.61
C LEU A 4 -6.06 9.98 -14.78
N LYS A 5 -6.45 8.71 -14.60
CA LYS A 5 -7.65 8.32 -13.85
C LYS A 5 -7.31 7.25 -12.82
N VAL A 6 -7.89 7.35 -11.63
CA VAL A 6 -7.82 6.31 -10.60
C VAL A 6 -9.21 5.74 -10.40
N ILE A 7 -9.40 4.47 -10.76
CA ILE A 7 -10.61 3.71 -10.42
C ILE A 7 -10.39 3.11 -9.04
N GLY A 8 -11.22 3.51 -8.08
CA GLY A 8 -11.08 3.12 -6.69
C GLY A 8 -12.41 3.06 -5.97
N ALA A 9 -12.40 2.54 -4.75
CA ALA A 9 -13.53 2.64 -3.82
C ALA A 9 -13.03 3.35 -2.57
N TRP A 10 -13.78 4.34 -2.06
CA TRP A 10 -13.34 5.14 -0.91
C TRP A 10 -13.14 4.29 0.36
N THR A 11 -13.84 3.16 0.46
CA THR A 11 -13.72 2.19 1.55
C THR A 11 -12.49 1.29 1.42
N SER A 12 -11.82 1.26 0.26
CA SER A 12 -10.73 0.31 0.00
C SER A 12 -9.37 0.88 0.43
N PRO A 13 -8.67 0.26 1.39
CA PRO A 13 -7.36 0.73 1.84
C PRO A 13 -6.34 0.70 0.69
N VAL A 14 -6.33 -0.35 -0.13
CA VAL A 14 -5.42 -0.44 -1.28
C VAL A 14 -5.72 0.60 -2.36
N ALA A 15 -6.96 1.08 -2.48
CA ALA A 15 -7.34 2.11 -3.46
C ALA A 15 -7.03 3.55 -3.01
N ILE A 16 -6.77 3.75 -1.72
CA ILE A 16 -6.32 5.03 -1.16
C ILE A 16 -4.84 5.29 -1.49
N ARG A 17 -4.04 4.24 -1.64
CA ARG A 17 -2.58 4.36 -1.86
C ARG A 17 -2.19 5.20 -3.08
N PRO A 18 -2.75 4.98 -4.28
CA PRO A 18 -2.44 5.81 -5.44
C PRO A 18 -2.86 7.26 -5.25
N ARG A 19 -3.97 7.51 -4.54
CA ARG A 19 -4.46 8.87 -4.26
C ARG A 19 -3.45 9.65 -3.43
N ILE A 20 -2.95 9.06 -2.34
CA ILE A 20 -1.91 9.68 -1.49
C ILE A 20 -0.64 9.95 -2.32
N ALA A 21 -0.16 8.97 -3.08
CA ALA A 21 1.07 9.13 -3.87
C ALA A 21 0.97 10.22 -4.95
N LEU A 22 -0.18 10.31 -5.64
CA LEU A 22 -0.42 11.37 -6.64
C LEU A 22 -0.51 12.74 -5.97
N THR A 23 -1.17 12.85 -4.80
CA THR A 23 -1.24 14.10 -4.04
C THR A 23 0.14 14.53 -3.51
N LEU A 24 0.97 13.60 -3.02
CA LEU A 24 2.35 13.91 -2.60
C LEU A 24 3.22 14.44 -3.74
N LYS A 25 2.96 14.00 -4.97
CA LYS A 25 3.66 14.49 -6.17
C LYS A 25 2.97 15.67 -6.85
N SER A 26 1.89 16.19 -6.27
CA SER A 26 1.09 17.29 -6.84
C SER A 26 0.62 17.01 -8.28
N ILE A 27 0.20 15.78 -8.56
CA ILE A 27 -0.29 15.35 -9.87
C ILE A 27 -1.82 15.33 -9.84
N ASP A 28 -2.43 16.08 -10.76
CA ASP A 28 -3.89 16.05 -10.95
C ASP A 28 -4.33 14.73 -11.59
N TYR A 29 -5.45 14.20 -11.11
CA TYR A 29 -6.08 12.99 -11.63
C TYR A 29 -7.59 13.04 -11.46
N GLU A 30 -8.31 12.31 -12.31
CA GLU A 30 -9.73 12.06 -12.11
C GLU A 30 -9.92 10.81 -11.22
N TYR A 31 -10.67 10.95 -10.14
CA TYR A 31 -11.04 9.81 -9.31
C TYR A 31 -12.42 9.28 -9.72
N ILE A 32 -12.47 8.00 -10.08
CA ILE A 32 -13.70 7.30 -10.46
C ILE A 32 -14.07 6.36 -9.33
N GLU A 33 -15.12 6.72 -8.59
CA GLU A 33 -15.65 5.90 -7.50
C GLU A 33 -16.36 4.66 -8.08
N GLU A 34 -15.98 3.50 -7.55
CA GLU A 34 -16.39 2.19 -8.03
C GLU A 34 -17.29 1.48 -7.03
N ASN A 35 -18.39 0.90 -7.52
CA ASN A 35 -19.25 0.09 -6.69
C ASN A 35 -18.76 -1.37 -6.66
N LEU A 36 -18.14 -1.77 -5.55
CA LEU A 36 -17.58 -3.13 -5.42
C LEU A 36 -18.63 -4.26 -5.48
N ARG A 37 -19.91 -3.97 -5.20
CA ARG A 37 -21.03 -4.93 -5.34
C ARG A 37 -21.55 -5.02 -6.77
N ALA A 38 -21.39 -3.96 -7.56
CA ALA A 38 -21.86 -3.85 -8.94
C ALA A 38 -20.77 -3.24 -9.82
N LYS A 39 -19.75 -4.05 -10.12
CA LYS A 39 -18.53 -3.64 -10.84
C LYS A 39 -18.86 -3.08 -12.23
N SER A 40 -18.34 -1.91 -12.52
CA SER A 40 -18.52 -1.17 -13.76
C SER A 40 -17.88 -1.88 -14.96
N ASP A 41 -18.43 -1.64 -16.15
CA ASP A 41 -17.83 -2.08 -17.41
C ASP A 41 -16.40 -1.54 -17.58
N LEU A 42 -16.12 -0.33 -17.07
CA LEU A 42 -14.80 0.28 -17.13
C LEU A 42 -13.80 -0.55 -16.32
N LEU A 43 -14.12 -0.92 -15.07
CA LEU A 43 -13.29 -1.78 -14.24
C LEU A 43 -13.09 -3.14 -14.90
N LEU A 44 -14.18 -3.78 -15.36
CA LEU A 44 -14.14 -5.11 -15.96
C LEU A 44 -13.31 -5.15 -17.26
N LYS A 45 -13.37 -4.08 -18.07
CA LYS A 45 -12.56 -3.95 -19.29
C LYS A 45 -11.09 -3.69 -18.99
N SER A 46 -10.80 -2.91 -17.94
CA SER A 46 -9.45 -2.46 -17.59
C SER A 46 -8.66 -3.53 -16.81
N ASN A 47 -9.29 -4.21 -15.86
CA ASN A 47 -8.70 -5.30 -15.07
C ASN A 47 -9.49 -6.60 -15.30
N ARG A 48 -9.32 -7.18 -16.49
CA ARG A 48 -10.06 -8.40 -16.91
C ARG A 48 -9.72 -9.62 -16.05
N VAL A 49 -8.49 -9.66 -15.53
CA VAL A 49 -7.95 -10.79 -14.76
C VAL A 49 -8.52 -10.79 -13.35
N HIS A 50 -8.24 -9.74 -12.57
CA HIS A 50 -8.59 -9.72 -11.15
C HIS A 50 -9.92 -9.03 -10.88
N LYS A 51 -10.35 -8.10 -11.73
CA LYS A 51 -11.60 -7.32 -11.56
C LYS A 51 -11.63 -6.63 -10.18
N LYS A 52 -10.47 -6.14 -9.73
CA LYS A 52 -10.25 -5.50 -8.43
C LYS A 52 -9.75 -4.07 -8.63
N VAL A 53 -10.06 -3.23 -7.65
CA VAL A 53 -9.49 -1.88 -7.48
C VAL A 53 -8.22 -1.96 -6.59
N PRO A 54 -7.31 -0.97 -6.67
CA PRO A 54 -7.30 0.14 -7.62
C PRO A 54 -6.88 -0.26 -9.04
N VAL A 55 -7.29 0.56 -10.01
CA VAL A 55 -6.71 0.59 -11.36
C VAL A 55 -6.32 2.02 -11.69
N LEU A 56 -5.04 2.24 -12.02
CA LEU A 56 -4.56 3.51 -12.57
C LEU A 56 -4.63 3.45 -14.10
N LEU A 57 -5.33 4.38 -14.72
CA LEU A 57 -5.34 4.56 -16.17
C LEU A 57 -4.47 5.76 -16.53
N HIS A 58 -3.36 5.52 -17.24
CA HIS A 58 -2.50 6.59 -17.75
C HIS A 58 -2.51 6.56 -19.29
N GLY A 59 -3.23 7.51 -19.90
CA GLY A 59 -3.43 7.55 -21.36
C GLY A 59 -4.15 6.31 -21.88
N GLY A 60 -5.15 5.82 -21.13
CA GLY A 60 -5.92 4.62 -21.47
C GLY A 60 -5.22 3.28 -21.20
N ARG A 61 -3.98 3.28 -20.71
CA ARG A 61 -3.24 2.07 -20.34
C ARG A 61 -3.48 1.73 -18.87
N PRO A 62 -4.05 0.55 -18.54
CA PRO A 62 -4.31 0.15 -17.16
C PRO A 62 -3.06 -0.38 -16.47
N ILE A 63 -2.85 0.06 -15.23
CA ILE A 63 -1.90 -0.49 -14.26
C ILE A 63 -2.71 -0.93 -13.05
N PHE A 64 -2.46 -2.15 -12.59
CA PHE A 64 -3.15 -2.82 -11.48
C PHE A 64 -2.14 -3.17 -10.38
N GLU A 65 -2.63 -3.65 -9.23
CA GLU A 65 -1.89 -3.85 -7.99
C GLU A 65 -1.39 -2.54 -7.36
N SER A 66 -1.92 -2.19 -6.19
CA SER A 66 -1.62 -0.90 -5.55
C SER A 66 -0.12 -0.65 -5.32
N LEU A 67 0.64 -1.67 -4.94
CA LEU A 67 2.08 -1.59 -4.70
C LEU A 67 2.89 -1.42 -6.00
N VAL A 68 2.38 -1.93 -7.12
CA VAL A 68 2.94 -1.71 -8.47
C VAL A 68 2.57 -0.32 -8.97
N ILE A 69 1.34 0.13 -8.74
CA ILE A 69 0.90 1.49 -9.06
C ILE A 69 1.74 2.54 -8.33
N LEU A 70 2.05 2.32 -7.04
CA LEU A 70 2.94 3.20 -6.28
C LEU A 70 4.34 3.28 -6.91
N GLN A 71 4.93 2.14 -7.27
CA GLN A 71 6.24 2.10 -7.95
C GLN A 71 6.18 2.85 -9.28
N TYR A 72 5.15 2.61 -10.07
CA TYR A 72 4.93 3.29 -11.34
C TYR A 72 4.82 4.82 -11.16
N ILE A 73 4.06 5.29 -10.17
CA ILE A 73 3.94 6.72 -9.87
C ILE A 73 5.30 7.30 -9.46
N ASP A 74 6.09 6.54 -8.70
CA ASP A 74 7.40 7.02 -8.28
C ASP A 74 8.36 7.21 -9.45
N GLU A 75 8.45 6.19 -10.32
CA GLU A 75 9.32 6.16 -11.49
C GLU A 75 8.87 7.15 -12.59
N GLN A 76 7.56 7.27 -12.84
CA GLN A 76 7.04 8.09 -13.94
C GLN A 76 7.18 9.60 -13.67
N TRP A 77 7.19 9.99 -12.39
CA TRP A 77 7.26 11.39 -11.95
C TRP A 77 8.43 11.64 -10.99
N SER A 78 9.53 10.89 -11.14
CA SER A 78 10.81 11.29 -10.57
C SER A 78 11.38 12.44 -11.41
N SER A 79 11.44 13.65 -10.88
CA SER A 79 12.06 14.77 -11.61
C SER A 79 13.49 14.41 -12.00
N SER A 80 13.88 14.73 -13.23
CA SER A 80 15.28 14.80 -13.64
C SER A 80 15.44 15.97 -14.60
N PRO A 81 16.47 16.81 -14.45
CA PRO A 81 17.10 17.39 -15.62
C PRO A 81 18.02 16.31 -16.23
N SER A 82 17.63 15.82 -17.40
CA SER A 82 18.49 14.97 -18.23
C SER A 82 19.79 15.70 -18.57
N LEU A 83 20.92 15.18 -18.12
CA LEU A 83 22.25 15.57 -18.58
C LEU A 83 22.97 14.31 -19.09
N LEU A 84 23.03 14.14 -20.42
CA LEU A 84 23.92 13.26 -21.22
C LEU A 84 23.37 11.93 -21.80
N PRO A 85 23.97 11.44 -22.92
CA PRO A 85 23.27 10.69 -23.96
C PRO A 85 23.41 9.16 -23.86
N VAL A 86 22.49 8.49 -24.56
CA VAL A 86 22.32 7.04 -24.74
C VAL A 86 23.59 6.32 -25.21
N GLY A 87 24.01 5.26 -24.50
CA GLY A 87 25.01 4.28 -24.98
C GLY A 87 25.20 3.07 -24.04
N PRO A 88 25.38 1.82 -24.54
CA PRO A 88 25.20 0.60 -23.72
C PRO A 88 26.52 -0.13 -23.38
N LEU A 89 26.73 -0.58 -22.13
CA LEU A 89 27.79 -1.55 -21.79
C LEU A 89 27.41 -2.53 -20.65
N ARG A 90 28.17 -3.64 -20.62
CA ARG A 90 27.81 -5.05 -20.31
C ARG A 90 28.02 -5.53 -18.85
N PRO A 91 27.50 -6.73 -18.49
CA PRO A 91 27.33 -7.18 -17.10
C PRO A 91 28.38 -8.19 -16.60
N ARG A 92 28.72 -8.13 -15.30
CA ARG A 92 29.36 -9.24 -14.56
C ARG A 92 28.92 -9.29 -13.09
N HIS A 93 28.46 -10.49 -12.70
CA HIS A 93 28.27 -11.05 -11.34
C HIS A 93 26.88 -10.89 -10.71
N HIS A 94 25.95 -11.81 -11.02
CA HIS A 94 24.91 -12.25 -10.08
C HIS A 94 24.57 -13.73 -10.31
N ARG A 95 25.16 -14.61 -9.50
CA ARG A 95 24.67 -15.98 -9.28
C ARG A 95 24.92 -16.28 -7.82
N PHE A 96 23.95 -16.02 -6.94
CA PHE A 96 24.00 -16.71 -5.65
C PHE A 96 22.69 -16.91 -4.87
N TRP A 97 21.55 -16.27 -5.14
CA TRP A 97 20.34 -16.58 -4.36
C TRP A 97 19.07 -16.55 -5.19
N ALA A 98 18.72 -17.71 -5.75
CA ALA A 98 17.43 -17.97 -6.41
C ALA A 98 16.72 -19.22 -5.84
N ALA A 99 17.11 -19.67 -4.65
CA ALA A 99 16.68 -20.97 -4.12
C ALA A 99 15.73 -20.88 -2.91
N TYR A 100 15.13 -19.73 -2.60
CA TYR A 100 14.28 -19.64 -1.39
C TYR A 100 13.19 -18.57 -1.45
N VAL A 101 12.35 -18.54 -2.50
CA VAL A 101 11.07 -17.82 -2.42
C VAL A 101 10.06 -18.53 -3.32
N ASP A 102 9.14 -19.28 -2.72
CA ASP A 102 8.00 -19.87 -3.43
C ASP A 102 6.68 -19.18 -3.05
N ASP A 103 5.84 -19.09 -4.09
CA ASP A 103 4.38 -18.91 -4.19
C ASP A 103 3.68 -17.55 -4.02
N LYS A 104 4.35 -16.41 -3.78
CA LYS A 104 3.70 -15.09 -3.94
C LYS A 104 4.54 -13.97 -4.54
N SER A 105 5.74 -14.26 -5.03
CA SER A 105 6.69 -13.21 -5.44
C SER A 105 7.26 -13.47 -6.82
N LEU A 106 6.39 -13.50 -7.83
CA LEU A 106 6.79 -13.21 -9.20
C LEU A 106 6.55 -11.73 -9.52
N VAL A 107 7.19 -10.84 -8.73
CA VAL A 107 7.52 -9.50 -9.23
C VAL A 107 8.85 -9.66 -9.94
N ILE A 108 8.71 -9.92 -11.23
CA ILE A 108 9.73 -10.17 -12.25
C ILE A 108 10.98 -9.28 -12.04
N LEU A 109 12.11 -9.95 -11.82
CA LEU A 109 13.49 -9.55 -12.17
C LEU A 109 13.89 -8.09 -11.93
N GLN A 110 14.52 -7.85 -10.78
CA GLN A 110 15.39 -6.69 -10.55
C GLN A 110 16.60 -6.69 -11.51
N TYR A 111 16.50 -5.92 -12.59
CA TYR A 111 17.67 -5.36 -13.27
C TYR A 111 17.26 -4.12 -14.07
N ILE A 112 17.38 -2.95 -13.45
CA ILE A 112 17.85 -1.66 -13.97
C ILE A 112 17.62 -0.68 -12.81
N ASP A 113 18.70 -0.30 -12.13
CA ASP A 113 18.73 0.87 -11.27
C ASP A 113 20.17 1.37 -11.26
N GLU A 114 20.58 1.91 -12.41
CA GLU A 114 21.69 2.85 -12.46
C GLU A 114 21.15 4.16 -13.02
N GLN A 115 21.44 5.22 -12.26
CA GLN A 115 21.06 6.61 -12.48
C GLN A 115 19.59 6.87 -12.14
N TRP A 116 19.33 7.59 -11.05
CA TRP A 116 18.50 8.80 -10.95
C TRP A 116 18.26 9.09 -9.45
N SER A 117 18.96 10.10 -8.91
CA SER A 117 18.62 10.71 -7.63
C SER A 117 18.45 12.21 -7.82
N SER A 118 17.20 12.72 -7.72
CA SER A 118 16.86 14.07 -7.20
C SER A 118 15.40 14.50 -7.47
N SER A 119 14.46 14.10 -6.61
CA SER A 119 13.18 14.78 -6.27
C SER A 119 12.38 13.94 -5.26
N PRO A 120 11.25 14.41 -4.67
CA PRO A 120 10.55 13.66 -3.63
C PRO A 120 10.10 12.29 -4.17
N SER A 121 10.88 11.30 -3.80
CA SER A 121 10.77 9.90 -4.15
C SER A 121 10.06 9.23 -2.98
N ILE A 122 8.99 8.47 -3.25
CA ILE A 122 8.35 7.70 -2.18
C ILE A 122 9.20 6.47 -1.84
N LEU A 123 10.04 5.97 -2.74
CA LEU A 123 11.01 4.91 -2.45
C LEU A 123 12.37 5.47 -2.01
N PRO A 124 13.11 4.70 -1.16
CA PRO A 124 14.51 5.00 -0.88
C PRO A 124 15.40 5.02 -2.13
N SER A 125 16.46 5.81 -2.10
CA SER A 125 17.45 5.88 -3.20
C SER A 125 18.46 4.74 -3.18
N ASP A 126 18.71 4.11 -2.03
CA ASP A 126 19.59 2.96 -1.89
C ASP A 126 18.87 1.65 -2.32
N PRO A 127 19.49 0.78 -3.15
CA PRO A 127 18.85 -0.45 -3.62
C PRO A 127 18.50 -1.44 -2.50
N TYR A 128 19.32 -1.54 -1.46
CA TYR A 128 19.05 -2.38 -0.30
C TYR A 128 17.85 -1.81 0.47
N ASP A 129 17.83 -0.52 0.74
CA ASP A 129 16.71 0.12 1.42
C ASP A 129 15.41 0.01 0.60
N ARG A 130 15.45 0.09 -0.75
CA ARG A 130 14.29 -0.22 -1.60
C ARG A 130 13.80 -1.66 -1.44
N ALA A 131 14.71 -2.63 -1.36
CA ALA A 131 14.34 -4.03 -1.17
C ALA A 131 13.65 -4.24 0.19
N ILE A 132 14.16 -3.60 1.25
CA ILE A 132 13.54 -3.64 2.57
C ILE A 132 12.16 -2.95 2.56
N ALA A 133 12.02 -1.81 1.89
CA ALA A 133 10.72 -1.12 1.74
C ALA A 133 9.68 -2.01 1.05
N ARG A 134 10.09 -2.68 -0.06
CA ARG A 134 9.22 -3.62 -0.78
C ARG A 134 8.84 -4.82 0.07
N PHE A 135 9.78 -5.37 0.84
CA PHE A 135 9.51 -6.46 1.78
C PHE A 135 8.44 -6.08 2.80
N TRP A 136 8.59 -4.92 3.47
CA TRP A 136 7.62 -4.50 4.48
C TRP A 136 6.26 -4.16 3.90
N ALA A 137 6.20 -3.53 2.72
CA ALA A 137 4.92 -3.27 2.05
C ALA A 137 4.19 -4.59 1.70
N ALA A 138 4.92 -5.59 1.19
CA ALA A 138 4.34 -6.90 0.93
C ALA A 138 3.94 -7.63 2.21
N TYR A 139 4.73 -7.50 3.29
CA TYR A 139 4.40 -8.04 4.60
C TYR A 139 3.10 -7.44 5.15
N VAL A 140 2.93 -6.12 5.05
CA VAL A 140 1.70 -5.42 5.43
C VAL A 140 0.51 -5.96 4.64
N ASP A 141 0.65 -6.15 3.33
CA ASP A 141 -0.44 -6.67 2.49
C ASP A 141 -0.85 -8.10 2.83
N ASP A 142 0.10 -8.94 3.27
CA ASP A 142 -0.19 -10.33 3.64
C ASP A 142 -0.64 -10.49 5.10
N LYS A 143 -0.10 -9.68 6.03
CA LYS A 143 -0.27 -9.88 7.48
C LYS A 143 -1.19 -8.87 8.17
N VAL A 144 -1.22 -7.62 7.72
CA VAL A 144 -2.02 -6.54 8.32
C VAL A 144 -3.36 -6.41 7.59
N LEU A 145 -3.34 -6.44 6.26
CA LEU A 145 -4.56 -6.52 5.42
C LEU A 145 -5.28 -7.88 5.53
N GLY A 146 -5.13 -8.61 6.63
CA GLY A 146 -5.67 -9.95 6.82
C GLY A 146 -7.21 -10.03 6.83
N PHE A 147 -7.71 -11.21 7.20
CA PHE A 147 -9.14 -11.55 7.16
C PHE A 147 -10.09 -10.51 7.80
N PRO A 148 -9.82 -9.91 8.97
CA PRO A 148 -10.74 -8.94 9.59
C PRO A 148 -10.91 -7.68 8.74
N ILE A 149 -9.82 -7.10 8.23
CA ILE A 149 -9.87 -5.89 7.40
C ILE A 149 -10.50 -6.20 6.04
N ILE A 150 -10.10 -7.29 5.37
CA ILE A 150 -10.70 -7.71 4.09
C ILE A 150 -12.21 -7.94 4.21
N SER A 151 -12.65 -8.62 5.28
CA SER A 151 -14.06 -8.88 5.54
C SER A 151 -14.84 -7.58 5.71
N CYS A 152 -14.36 -6.66 6.55
CA CYS A 152 -15.00 -5.37 6.79
C CYS A 152 -15.03 -4.47 5.54
N CYS A 153 -14.05 -4.60 4.64
CA CYS A 153 -13.98 -3.87 3.37
C CYS A 153 -14.85 -4.47 2.26
N GLY A 154 -15.54 -5.60 2.49
CA GLY A 154 -16.30 -6.31 1.45
C GLY A 154 -15.44 -6.97 0.38
N GLY A 155 -14.20 -7.36 0.71
CA GLY A 155 -13.31 -8.09 -0.20
C GLY A 155 -13.75 -9.54 -0.43
N ASP A 156 -13.39 -10.10 -1.60
CA ASP A 156 -13.69 -11.50 -1.93
C ASP A 156 -12.97 -12.45 -0.96
N THR A 157 -13.71 -13.07 -0.04
CA THR A 157 -13.21 -14.02 0.97
C THR A 157 -13.09 -15.47 0.46
N LYS A 158 -13.44 -15.72 -0.81
CA LYS A 158 -13.58 -17.08 -1.40
C LYS A 158 -12.27 -17.93 -1.50
N GLY A 159 -11.18 -17.50 -0.90
CA GLY A 159 -9.95 -18.30 -0.70
C GLY A 159 -9.45 -18.32 0.74
N ALA A 160 -10.13 -17.64 1.66
CA ALA A 160 -9.75 -17.49 3.06
C ALA A 160 -10.70 -18.30 3.97
N GLU A 161 -10.88 -19.59 3.69
CA GLU A 161 -11.50 -20.52 4.63
C GLU A 161 -10.42 -21.43 5.22
N ARG A 162 -10.00 -21.15 6.46
CA ARG A 162 -9.88 -22.11 7.59
C ARG A 162 -9.15 -21.49 8.77
N GLY A 163 -9.93 -20.94 9.68
CA GLY A 163 -9.50 -20.44 10.98
C GLY A 163 -10.24 -19.14 11.24
N GLY A 164 -11.26 -19.19 12.10
CA GLY A 164 -12.27 -18.15 12.24
C GLY A 164 -11.75 -16.76 12.59
N GLU A 165 -12.69 -15.83 12.75
CA GLU A 165 -12.50 -14.41 13.05
C GLU A 165 -11.40 -14.13 14.10
N SER A 166 -11.36 -14.91 15.19
CA SER A 166 -10.32 -14.82 16.23
C SER A 166 -8.90 -15.11 15.76
N ARG A 167 -8.70 -16.05 14.82
CA ARG A 167 -7.38 -16.33 14.22
C ARG A 167 -6.95 -15.21 13.28
N GLY A 168 -7.90 -14.60 12.58
CA GLY A 168 -7.66 -13.44 11.73
C GLY A 168 -7.23 -12.21 12.54
N ILE A 169 -7.90 -11.95 13.66
CA ILE A 169 -7.55 -10.86 14.58
C ILE A 169 -6.17 -11.09 15.20
N GLY A 170 -5.89 -12.29 15.73
CA GLY A 170 -4.57 -12.61 16.29
C GLY A 170 -3.43 -12.51 15.26
N ALA A 171 -3.66 -12.91 14.00
CA ALA A 171 -2.67 -12.72 12.94
C ALA A 171 -2.41 -11.25 12.63
N SER A 172 -3.46 -10.41 12.66
CA SER A 172 -3.34 -8.96 12.49
C SER A 172 -2.60 -8.31 13.66
N GLU A 173 -2.90 -8.69 14.90
CA GLU A 173 -2.17 -8.24 16.10
C GLU A 173 -0.68 -8.60 16.01
N CYS A 174 -0.35 -9.84 15.67
CA CYS A 174 1.04 -10.27 15.47
C CYS A 174 1.70 -9.49 14.33
N GLY A 175 0.99 -9.24 13.24
CA GLY A 175 1.48 -8.47 12.10
C GLY A 175 1.79 -7.02 12.46
N VAL A 176 0.87 -6.34 13.15
CA VAL A 176 1.07 -4.96 13.62
C VAL A 176 2.19 -4.89 14.67
N GLY A 177 2.27 -5.87 15.58
CA GLY A 177 3.37 -6.00 16.52
C GLY A 177 4.73 -6.15 15.83
N ALA A 178 4.83 -7.01 14.81
CA ALA A 178 6.05 -7.17 14.03
C ALA A 178 6.43 -5.90 13.23
N VAL A 179 5.43 -5.17 12.73
CA VAL A 179 5.66 -3.84 12.13
C VAL A 179 6.18 -2.86 13.17
N GLY A 180 5.65 -2.87 14.40
CA GLY A 180 6.13 -2.04 15.51
C GLY A 180 7.54 -2.41 15.99
N GLU A 181 7.88 -3.69 16.12
CA GLU A 181 9.24 -4.13 16.44
C GLU A 181 10.22 -3.79 15.31
N GLY A 182 9.80 -3.99 14.06
CA GLY A 182 10.54 -3.57 12.87
C GLY A 182 10.72 -2.05 12.84
N PHE A 183 9.69 -1.30 13.24
CA PHE A 183 9.71 0.14 13.40
C PHE A 183 10.81 0.52 14.39
N GLU A 184 10.74 0.08 15.65
CA GLU A 184 11.74 0.45 16.68
C GLU A 184 13.17 -0.03 16.35
N GLY A 185 13.33 -1.24 15.80
CA GLY A 185 14.66 -1.86 15.57
C GLY A 185 15.40 -1.38 14.31
N LEU A 186 14.71 -1.15 13.20
CA LEU A 186 15.32 -0.60 11.97
C LEU A 186 15.48 0.93 12.04
N TRP A 187 14.69 1.60 12.87
CA TRP A 187 14.64 3.04 13.07
C TRP A 187 15.91 3.63 13.69
N GLU A 188 16.36 3.08 14.83
CA GLU A 188 17.53 3.61 15.57
C GLU A 188 18.81 3.63 14.71
N ARG A 189 18.88 2.79 13.68
CA ARG A 189 20.10 2.64 12.90
C ARG A 189 20.15 3.46 11.61
N ARG A 190 19.01 3.83 10.99
CA ARG A 190 19.03 4.36 9.61
C ARG A 190 18.04 5.45 9.20
N GLY A 191 16.89 5.67 9.86
CA GLY A 191 16.03 6.85 9.58
C GLY A 191 15.48 7.04 8.13
N VAL A 192 15.63 6.08 7.22
CA VAL A 192 15.30 6.25 5.77
C VAL A 192 13.91 5.72 5.37
N LEU A 193 13.39 4.68 6.05
CA LEU A 193 12.23 3.92 5.54
C LEU A 193 10.85 4.51 5.85
N TRP A 194 10.77 5.33 6.92
CA TRP A 194 9.56 6.00 7.41
C TRP A 194 9.93 7.44 7.80
N GLY A 195 10.63 8.13 6.91
CA GLY A 195 11.38 9.37 7.19
C GLY A 195 10.52 10.54 7.66
N ARG A 196 11.11 11.74 7.69
CA ARG A 196 10.36 13.00 7.95
C ARG A 196 9.20 13.22 6.97
N GLU A 197 9.29 12.63 5.78
CA GLU A 197 8.31 12.71 4.71
C GLU A 197 7.68 11.34 4.47
N ILE A 198 6.43 11.33 4.02
CA ILE A 198 5.68 10.09 3.75
C ILE A 198 6.32 9.32 2.60
N GLY A 199 6.74 8.08 2.87
CA GLY A 199 7.33 7.16 1.91
C GLY A 199 6.44 5.97 1.53
N TYR A 200 7.02 5.04 0.78
CA TYR A 200 6.34 3.88 0.20
C TYR A 200 5.70 2.98 1.26
N VAL A 201 6.42 2.72 2.35
CA VAL A 201 5.93 1.86 3.43
C VAL A 201 4.89 2.59 4.28
N ASP A 202 5.07 3.91 4.50
CA ASP A 202 4.06 4.75 5.13
C ASP A 202 2.71 4.66 4.41
N ILE A 203 2.72 4.79 3.08
CA ILE A 203 1.50 4.68 2.28
C ILE A 203 0.91 3.26 2.37
N ALA A 204 1.76 2.23 2.27
CA ALA A 204 1.32 0.84 2.32
C ALA A 204 0.62 0.50 3.64
N PHE A 205 1.23 0.84 4.78
CA PHE A 205 0.67 0.58 6.10
C PHE A 205 -0.42 1.57 6.49
N GLY A 206 -0.16 2.86 6.31
CA GLY A 206 -1.04 3.95 6.72
C GLY A 206 -2.39 3.97 6.01
N SER A 207 -2.45 3.46 4.78
CA SER A 207 -3.72 3.26 4.08
C SER A 207 -4.71 2.34 4.81
N ASN A 208 -4.25 1.52 5.77
CA ASN A 208 -5.09 0.62 6.56
C ASN A 208 -5.64 1.28 7.84
N LEU A 209 -5.14 2.44 8.25
CA LEU A 209 -5.42 3.03 9.57
C LEU A 209 -6.91 3.28 9.83
N GLY A 210 -7.68 3.64 8.79
CA GLY A 210 -9.12 3.78 8.91
C GLY A 210 -9.78 2.48 9.39
N TRP A 211 -9.40 1.34 8.80
CA TRP A 211 -9.94 0.03 9.17
C TRP A 211 -9.34 -0.55 10.44
N VAL A 212 -8.08 -0.25 10.74
CA VAL A 212 -7.48 -0.57 12.04
C VAL A 212 -8.32 0.04 13.16
N ARG A 213 -8.69 1.33 13.05
CA ARG A 213 -9.57 2.01 14.02
C ARG A 213 -10.98 1.41 14.08
N VAL A 214 -11.52 0.93 12.96
CA VAL A 214 -12.81 0.21 12.97
C VAL A 214 -12.70 -1.09 13.76
N VAL A 215 -11.64 -1.88 13.54
CA VAL A 215 -11.42 -3.14 14.28
C VAL A 215 -11.28 -2.86 15.77
N GLU A 216 -10.53 -1.81 16.14
CA GLU A 216 -10.37 -1.38 17.54
C GLU A 216 -11.67 -0.87 18.17
N SER A 217 -12.53 -0.21 17.38
CA SER A 217 -13.81 0.31 17.87
C SER A 217 -14.90 -0.76 17.96
N MET A 218 -14.85 -1.78 17.09
CA MET A 218 -15.86 -2.84 17.04
C MET A 218 -15.49 -4.05 17.89
N GLY A 219 -14.20 -4.28 18.13
CA GLY A 219 -13.68 -5.34 18.99
C GLY A 219 -13.18 -4.83 20.34
N GLU A 220 -12.76 -5.75 21.21
CA GLU A 220 -12.09 -5.42 22.49
C GLU A 220 -10.55 -5.39 22.34
N VAL A 221 -10.04 -5.34 21.10
CA VAL A 221 -8.62 -5.44 20.78
C VAL A 221 -8.06 -4.09 20.40
N LYS A 222 -6.95 -3.69 21.03
CA LYS A 222 -6.11 -2.58 20.57
C LYS A 222 -5.02 -3.11 19.66
N LEU A 223 -5.00 -2.66 18.41
CA LEU A 223 -3.96 -3.02 17.43
C LEU A 223 -2.80 -2.04 17.50
N LEU A 224 -3.08 -0.74 17.66
CA LEU A 224 -2.11 0.31 17.96
C LEU A 224 -2.16 0.62 19.46
N ASP A 225 -1.21 0.02 20.18
CA ASP A 225 -1.11 0.14 21.62
C ASP A 225 0.09 1.01 21.99
N GLU A 226 -0.13 2.07 22.79
CA GLU A 226 0.91 3.02 23.19
C GLU A 226 1.93 2.39 24.15
N GLU A 227 1.54 1.41 24.97
CA GLU A 227 2.46 0.70 25.86
C GLU A 227 3.37 -0.26 25.08
N ARG A 228 2.84 -0.89 24.01
CA ARG A 228 3.58 -1.86 23.20
C ARG A 228 4.33 -1.24 22.02
N THR A 229 3.76 -0.21 21.40
CA THR A 229 4.21 0.37 20.13
C THR A 229 4.08 1.91 20.12
N PRO A 230 4.69 2.63 21.09
CA PRO A 230 4.52 4.08 21.23
C PRO A 230 4.95 4.85 19.97
N GLY A 231 6.03 4.42 19.30
CA GLY A 231 6.49 5.03 18.06
C GLY A 231 5.47 4.95 16.92
N LEU A 232 4.72 3.85 16.86
CA LEU A 232 3.72 3.59 15.83
C LEU A 232 2.45 4.41 16.04
N VAL A 233 2.04 4.62 17.29
CA VAL A 233 0.91 5.50 17.64
C VAL A 233 1.21 6.94 17.19
N GLY A 234 2.36 7.48 17.62
CA GLY A 234 2.76 8.83 17.23
C GLY A 234 2.98 8.98 15.71
N TRP A 235 3.46 7.92 15.05
CA TRP A 235 3.54 7.89 13.59
C TRP A 235 2.15 7.93 12.93
N ALA A 236 1.19 7.14 13.41
CA ALA A 236 -0.15 7.06 12.83
C ALA A 236 -0.87 8.42 12.90
N GLU A 237 -0.71 9.14 14.01
CA GLU A 237 -1.24 10.51 14.16
C GLU A 237 -0.63 11.49 13.16
N ARG A 238 0.70 11.48 13.01
CA ARG A 238 1.40 12.32 12.02
C ARG A 238 0.98 11.98 10.59
N PHE A 239 0.87 10.69 10.26
CA PHE A 239 0.47 10.22 8.95
C PHE A 239 -0.95 10.69 8.61
N CYS A 240 -1.92 10.45 9.49
CA CYS A 240 -3.31 10.88 9.28
C CYS A 240 -3.48 12.40 9.21
N SER A 241 -2.61 13.17 9.87
CA SER A 241 -2.68 14.64 9.89
C SER A 241 -2.00 15.30 8.69
N HIS A 242 -1.29 14.53 7.86
CA HIS A 242 -0.57 15.06 6.71
C HIS A 242 -1.54 15.56 5.62
N GLU A 243 -1.21 16.68 4.97
CA GLU A 243 -2.06 17.33 3.96
C GLU A 243 -2.45 16.38 2.80
N ALA A 244 -1.53 15.52 2.36
CA ALA A 244 -1.79 14.52 1.32
C ALA A 244 -2.67 13.33 1.75
N VAL A 245 -3.00 13.22 3.04
CA VAL A 245 -3.62 12.02 3.63
C VAL A 245 -4.95 12.32 4.30
N LYS A 246 -5.06 13.46 5.01
CA LYS A 246 -6.20 13.80 5.89
C LYS A 246 -7.57 13.71 5.22
N ASP A 247 -7.65 14.03 3.92
CA ASP A 247 -8.91 14.03 3.15
C ASP A 247 -9.14 12.70 2.39
N VAL A 248 -8.18 11.78 2.43
CA VAL A 248 -8.19 10.52 1.70
C VAL A 248 -8.51 9.34 2.60
N ILE A 249 -8.04 9.36 3.86
CA ILE A 249 -8.43 8.37 4.86
C ILE A 249 -9.87 8.63 5.29
N PRO A 250 -10.78 7.64 5.18
CA PRO A 250 -12.16 7.84 5.58
C PRO A 250 -12.32 7.97 7.08
N GLU A 251 -13.33 8.74 7.50
CA GLU A 251 -13.77 8.83 8.89
C GLU A 251 -14.15 7.43 9.42
N THR A 252 -13.71 7.13 10.64
CA THR A 252 -13.93 5.83 11.29
C THR A 252 -15.42 5.51 11.39
N GLU A 253 -16.26 6.49 11.73
CA GLU A 253 -17.70 6.33 11.89
C GLU A 253 -18.37 5.89 10.59
N LYS A 254 -17.99 6.48 9.46
CA LYS A 254 -18.48 6.09 8.12
C LYS A 254 -18.06 4.67 7.77
N LEU A 255 -16.83 4.27 8.11
CA LEU A 255 -16.37 2.89 7.88
C LEU A 255 -17.07 1.89 8.80
N ILE A 256 -17.40 2.25 10.05
CA ILE A 256 -18.21 1.43 10.95
C ILE A 256 -19.61 1.17 10.37
N GLU A 257 -20.25 2.19 9.79
CA GLU A 257 -21.55 2.02 9.11
C GLU A 257 -21.44 1.02 7.95
N VAL A 258 -20.40 1.14 7.15
CA VAL A 258 -20.10 0.19 6.06
C VAL A 258 -19.86 -1.21 6.61
N ALA A 259 -19.05 -1.37 7.65
CA ALA A 259 -18.76 -2.65 8.29
C ALA A 259 -20.06 -3.34 8.77
N LYS A 260 -20.96 -2.57 9.39
CA LYS A 260 -22.29 -3.05 9.84
C LYS A 260 -23.18 -3.51 8.68
N LEU A 261 -23.02 -2.95 7.47
CA LEU A 261 -23.72 -3.41 6.28
C LEU A 261 -23.18 -4.73 5.73
N PHE A 262 -21.94 -5.10 6.08
CA PHE A 262 -21.32 -6.37 5.68
C PHE A 262 -21.41 -7.45 6.77
N SER A 263 -21.63 -7.08 8.03
CA SER A 263 -21.83 -8.03 9.14
C SER A 263 -23.28 -8.52 9.31
N LYS A 264 -24.26 -7.91 8.62
CA LYS A 264 -25.63 -8.43 8.60
C LYS A 264 -25.69 -9.71 7.75
N PRO A 265 -26.22 -10.83 8.26
CA PRO A 265 -26.46 -12.01 7.43
C PRO A 265 -27.47 -11.65 6.32
N ALA A 266 -27.17 -12.11 5.11
CA ALA A 266 -28.04 -11.99 3.95
C ALA A 266 -29.35 -12.79 4.13
#